data_AF-A0A7N2MRD3-F1
#
_entry.id   AF-A0A7N2MRD3-F1
#
_cell.length_a   1.000
_cell.length_b   1.000
_cell.length_c   1.000
_cell.angle_alpha   90.00
_cell.angle_beta   90.00
_cell.angle_gamma   90.00
#
_symmetry.space_group_name_H-M   'P 1'
#
loop_
_entity.id
_entity.type
_entity.pdbx_description
1 polymer ?
#
loop_
_entity_poly.entity_id
_entity_poly.type
_entity_poly.pdbx_seq_one_letter_code
_entity_poly.pdbx_strand_id
1 'polypeptide(L)'
;MTTTSLVILILTLMVKKIHKMKTMRTDGSTPRKSYWTMIRETVKTKLDARIWTNKPTELLIVNPNKFTKIGNQVDYRLVPDPAAIPLLLEDDYSQIRGTFSNYNVWVTPYNRSKRWAGGLYADRSHGGDTLFTWTNR
;
A
#
# COMPACT_ATOMS: atom_id res chain seq x y z
N MET A 1 -9.66 11.81 33.95
CA MET A 1 -8.62 10.80 33.65
C MET A 1 -8.69 10.44 32.18
N THR A 2 -7.90 11.12 31.36
CA THR A 2 -7.84 11.00 29.90
C THR A 2 -6.74 10.01 29.52
N THR A 3 -7.11 8.75 29.31
CA THR A 3 -6.18 7.68 28.90
C THR A 3 -6.60 7.06 27.57
N THR A 4 -7.07 7.89 26.64
CA THR A 4 -7.52 7.42 25.30
C THR A 4 -6.70 8.00 24.14
N SER A 5 -5.69 8.85 24.42
CA SER A 5 -4.92 9.55 23.37
C SER A 5 -3.61 8.87 22.94
N LEU A 6 -3.16 7.79 23.57
CA LEU A 6 -1.85 7.22 23.24
C LEU A 6 -1.87 6.21 22.07
N VAL A 7 -3.01 5.53 21.84
CA VAL A 7 -3.09 4.47 20.81
C VAL A 7 -3.45 5.05 19.43
N ILE A 8 -4.21 6.15 19.39
CA ILE A 8 -4.61 6.80 18.12
C ILE A 8 -3.40 7.46 17.43
N LEU A 9 -2.38 7.87 18.19
CA LEU A 9 -1.18 8.53 17.64
C LEU A 9 -0.29 7.59 16.80
N ILE A 10 -0.32 6.27 17.04
CA ILE A 10 0.65 5.34 16.43
C ILE A 10 0.43 5.17 14.93
N LEU A 11 -0.82 5.19 14.42
CA LEU A 11 -1.06 5.05 12.98
C LEU A 11 -1.08 6.37 12.21
N THR A 12 -1.19 7.52 12.88
CA THR A 12 -1.09 8.85 12.24
C THR A 12 0.36 9.24 11.93
N LEU A 13 1.34 8.55 12.50
CA LEU A 13 2.77 8.84 12.39
C LEU A 13 3.51 8.03 11.32
N MET A 14 2.83 7.16 10.56
CA MET A 14 3.49 6.30 9.57
C MET A 14 3.00 6.65 8.17
N VAL A 15 3.94 6.88 7.25
CA VAL A 15 3.69 7.25 5.87
C VAL A 15 4.14 6.11 4.96
N LYS A 16 3.30 5.73 4.00
CA LYS A 16 3.69 4.76 2.98
C LYS A 16 4.53 5.43 1.90
N LYS A 17 5.72 4.89 1.66
CA LYS A 17 6.55 5.23 0.51
C LYS A 17 6.62 4.07 -0.46
N ILE A 18 6.64 4.42 -1.74
CA ILE A 18 6.81 3.49 -2.85
C ILE A 18 8.12 3.89 -3.53
N HIS A 19 9.08 2.98 -3.62
CA HIS A 19 10.25 3.19 -4.45
C HIS A 19 10.13 2.36 -5.71
N LYS A 20 10.04 3.02 -6.86
CA LYS A 20 9.96 2.39 -8.17
C LYS A 20 11.35 2.37 -8.80
N MET A 21 11.78 1.20 -9.27
CA MET A 21 13.00 1.13 -10.09
C MET A 21 12.71 1.66 -11.49
N LYS A 22 13.51 2.61 -11.97
CA LYS A 22 13.44 3.15 -13.33
C LYS A 22 14.79 3.06 -14.01
N THR A 23 14.80 2.48 -15.22
CA THR A 23 15.96 2.50 -16.09
C THR A 23 16.15 3.89 -16.69
N MET A 24 17.36 4.43 -16.59
CA MET A 24 17.77 5.69 -17.20
C MET A 24 18.86 5.44 -18.23
N ARG A 25 18.86 6.24 -19.29
CA ARG A 25 19.96 6.28 -20.26
C ARG A 25 20.98 7.32 -19.80
N THR A 26 22.24 7.06 -20.14
CA THR A 26 23.32 8.01 -19.93
C THR A 26 23.29 9.08 -21.00
N ASP A 27 23.85 10.24 -20.67
CA ASP A 27 24.04 11.40 -21.55
C ASP A 27 25.33 11.31 -22.38
N GLY A 28 26.06 10.19 -22.31
CA GLY A 28 27.36 10.00 -22.96
C GLY A 28 28.56 10.42 -22.11
N SER A 29 28.36 10.94 -20.90
CA SER A 29 29.45 11.27 -19.96
C SER A 29 30.21 10.04 -19.45
N THR A 30 29.64 8.84 -19.62
CA THR A 30 30.27 7.57 -19.24
C THR A 30 30.16 6.56 -20.38
N PRO A 31 31.07 5.57 -20.48
CA PRO A 31 30.97 4.49 -21.47
C PRO A 31 29.74 3.58 -21.29
N ARG A 32 29.05 3.65 -20.13
CA ARG A 32 27.83 2.86 -19.90
C ARG A 32 26.70 3.41 -20.76
N LYS A 33 25.84 2.52 -21.26
CA LYS A 33 24.63 2.89 -22.03
C LYS A 33 23.42 3.22 -21.15
N SER A 34 23.36 2.63 -19.96
CA SER A 34 22.24 2.80 -19.03
C SER A 34 22.63 2.44 -17.59
N TYR A 35 21.76 2.84 -16.67
CA TYR A 35 21.75 2.42 -15.27
C TYR A 35 20.30 2.42 -14.77
N TRP A 36 20.05 1.85 -13.59
CA TRP A 36 18.74 1.97 -12.93
C TRP A 36 18.88 2.87 -11.70
N THR A 37 17.80 3.57 -11.38
CA THR A 37 17.72 4.40 -10.18
C THR A 37 16.36 4.21 -9.50
N MET A 38 16.27 4.69 -8.26
CA MET A 38 15.07 4.61 -7.45
C MET A 38 14.32 5.94 -7.47
N ILE A 39 13.10 5.92 -7.97
CA ILE A 39 12.17 7.05 -7.86
C ILE A 39 11.33 6.85 -6.62
N ARG A 40 11.43 7.79 -5.69
CA ARG A 40 10.73 7.74 -4.40
C ARG A 40 9.45 8.54 -4.47
N GLU A 41 8.33 7.87 -4.26
CA GLU A 41 7.01 8.47 -4.23
C GLU A 41 6.38 8.27 -2.86
N THR A 42 5.69 9.30 -2.38
CA THR A 42 4.90 9.22 -1.14
C THR A 42 3.44 9.09 -1.50
N VAL A 43 2.77 8.07 -0.95
CA VAL A 43 1.34 7.86 -1.18
C VAL A 43 0.55 8.89 -0.39
N LYS A 44 -0.24 9.72 -1.09
CA LYS A 44 -1.00 10.80 -0.48
C LYS A 44 -2.48 10.45 -0.26
N THR A 45 -3.09 9.71 -1.19
CA THR A 45 -4.52 9.39 -1.14
C THR A 45 -4.77 7.90 -0.92
N LYS A 46 -6.00 7.54 -0.51
CA LYS A 46 -6.41 6.13 -0.37
C LYS A 46 -6.43 5.38 -1.71
N LEU A 47 -6.70 6.08 -2.83
CA LEU A 47 -6.73 5.47 -4.15
C LEU A 47 -5.32 5.11 -4.63
N ASP A 48 -4.36 6.01 -4.41
CA ASP A 48 -2.93 5.78 -4.71
C ASP A 48 -2.32 4.66 -3.83
N ALA A 49 -3.03 4.26 -2.78
CA ALA A 49 -2.59 3.27 -1.81
C ALA A 49 -2.84 1.82 -2.22
N ARG A 50 -3.56 1.61 -3.34
CA ARG A 50 -3.83 0.31 -3.98
C ARG A 50 -2.69 -0.05 -4.91
N ILE A 51 -2.03 -1.18 -4.65
CA ILE A 51 -0.79 -1.52 -5.35
C ILE A 51 -0.85 -2.93 -5.95
N TRP A 52 -0.52 -2.98 -7.24
CA TRP A 52 -0.10 -4.18 -7.95
C TRP A 52 1.41 -4.38 -7.80
N THR A 53 1.85 -5.57 -7.43
CA THR A 53 3.29 -5.90 -7.27
C THR A 53 3.91 -6.48 -8.53
N ASN A 54 3.35 -6.19 -9.71
CA ASN A 54 3.82 -6.70 -11.00
C ASN A 54 5.11 -6.05 -11.51
N LYS A 55 5.52 -4.92 -10.93
CA LYS A 55 6.73 -4.17 -11.29
C LYS A 55 7.71 -4.17 -10.11
N PRO A 56 9.03 -4.12 -10.38
CA PRO A 56 10.05 -4.06 -9.34
C PRO A 56 9.90 -2.79 -8.52
N THR A 57 9.28 -2.94 -7.34
CA THR A 57 8.85 -1.85 -6.48
C THR A 57 9.11 -2.23 -5.04
N GLU A 58 9.76 -1.35 -4.28
CA GLU A 58 9.90 -1.51 -2.84
C GLU A 58 8.76 -0.79 -2.13
N LEU A 59 8.10 -1.50 -1.23
CA LEU A 59 7.01 -0.98 -0.41
C LEU A 59 7.50 -0.74 1.00
N LEU A 60 7.48 0.52 1.41
CA LEU A 60 8.08 0.97 2.67
C LEU A 60 7.03 1.65 3.53
N ILE A 61 7.05 1.34 4.81
CA ILE A 61 6.25 1.97 5.85
C ILE A 61 7.22 2.76 6.72
N VAL A 62 7.18 4.08 6.58
CA VAL A 62 8.20 4.99 7.10
C VAL A 62 7.63 5.82 8.22
N ASN A 63 8.35 5.97 9.33
CA ASN A 63 8.05 6.99 10.31
C ASN A 63 8.81 8.28 9.94
N PRO A 64 8.14 9.32 9.44
CA PRO A 64 8.82 10.53 8.97
C PRO A 64 9.40 11.36 10.12
N ASN A 65 9.02 11.09 11.38
CA ASN A 65 9.46 11.82 12.56
C ASN A 65 10.65 11.17 13.28
N LYS A 66 11.11 10.00 12.81
CA LYS A 66 12.26 9.30 13.38
C LYS A 66 13.33 9.09 12.33
N PHE A 67 14.55 9.47 12.70
CA PHE A 67 15.72 9.37 11.84
C PHE A 67 16.83 8.58 12.54
N THR A 68 17.59 7.86 11.74
CA THR A 68 18.84 7.22 12.16
C THR A 68 19.94 8.27 12.36
N LYS A 69 21.04 7.92 13.03
CA LYS A 69 22.19 8.83 13.22
C LYS A 69 22.78 9.37 11.91
N ILE A 70 22.59 8.64 10.81
CA ILE A 70 23.09 8.99 9.46
C ILE A 70 22.07 9.88 8.70
N GLY A 71 20.88 10.11 9.25
CA GLY A 71 19.85 10.98 8.65
C GLY A 71 18.83 10.28 7.75
N ASN A 72 18.86 8.94 7.66
CA ASN A 72 17.81 8.19 6.97
C ASN A 72 16.57 8.03 7.87
N GLN A 73 15.38 8.12 7.29
CA GLN A 73 14.13 7.85 8.01
C GLN A 73 14.06 6.38 8.42
N VAL A 74 13.56 6.11 9.62
CA VAL A 74 13.34 4.73 10.10
C VAL A 74 12.11 4.15 9.42
N ASP A 75 12.27 2.97 8.82
CA ASP A 75 11.20 2.30 8.09
C ASP A 75 11.21 0.77 8.25
N TYR A 76 10.13 0.16 7.77
CA TYR A 76 10.01 -1.26 7.53
C TYR A 76 9.67 -1.49 6.06
N ARG A 77 10.27 -2.53 5.47
CA ARG A 77 10.04 -2.95 4.09
C ARG A 77 9.19 -4.20 4.05
N LEU A 78 8.17 -4.19 3.19
CA LEU A 78 7.47 -5.41 2.80
C LEU A 78 8.20 -6.04 1.61
N VAL A 79 8.63 -7.29 1.77
CA VAL A 79 9.22 -8.11 0.70
C VAL A 79 8.22 -9.21 0.37
N PRO A 80 7.37 -9.03 -0.66
CA PRO A 80 6.38 -10.03 -1.02
C PRO A 80 7.01 -11.16 -1.84
N ASP A 81 6.49 -12.37 -1.64
CA ASP A 81 6.66 -13.49 -2.56
C ASP A 81 5.89 -13.24 -3.89
N PRO A 82 6.02 -14.13 -4.89
CA PRO A 82 5.20 -14.05 -6.10
C PRO A 82 3.71 -13.93 -5.76
N ALA A 83 3.12 -12.79 -6.07
CA ALA A 83 1.75 -12.48 -5.69
C ALA A 83 0.76 -13.05 -6.72
N ALA A 84 -0.25 -13.77 -6.24
CA ALA A 84 -1.37 -14.21 -7.05
C ALA A 84 -2.27 -13.02 -7.44
N ILE A 85 -2.91 -13.12 -8.60
CA ILE A 85 -3.83 -12.12 -9.16
C ILE A 85 -5.19 -12.81 -9.34
N PRO A 86 -6.33 -12.16 -9.01
CA PRO A 86 -7.64 -12.73 -9.27
C PRO A 86 -7.83 -13.02 -10.76
N LEU A 87 -8.36 -14.20 -11.08
CA LEU A 87 -8.65 -14.65 -12.44
C LEU A 87 -10.14 -14.54 -12.80
N LEU A 88 -10.99 -14.25 -11.81
CA LEU A 88 -12.41 -14.01 -12.03
C LEU A 88 -12.62 -12.65 -12.68
N LEU A 89 -13.72 -12.52 -13.43
CA LEU A 89 -14.15 -11.24 -13.97
C LEU A 89 -14.58 -10.31 -12.82
N GLU A 90 -14.33 -9.01 -12.96
CA GLU A 90 -14.59 -8.03 -11.89
C GLU A 90 -16.09 -7.91 -11.55
N ASP A 91 -16.97 -8.22 -12.50
CA ASP A 91 -18.43 -8.20 -12.37
C ASP A 91 -19.04 -9.55 -11.93
N ASP A 92 -18.21 -10.59 -11.72
CA ASP A 92 -18.68 -11.85 -11.13
C ASP A 92 -19.12 -11.61 -9.68
N TYR A 93 -20.26 -12.14 -9.28
CA TYR A 93 -20.80 -12.07 -7.91
C TYR A 93 -19.77 -12.48 -6.85
N SER A 94 -18.95 -13.49 -7.12
CA SER A 94 -17.92 -13.93 -6.20
C SER A 94 -16.80 -12.87 -6.07
N GLN A 95 -16.40 -12.26 -7.17
CA GLN A 95 -15.37 -11.23 -7.20
C GLN A 95 -15.86 -9.92 -6.57
N ILE A 96 -17.12 -9.52 -6.80
CA ILE A 96 -17.75 -8.35 -6.18
C ILE A 96 -17.72 -8.47 -4.64
N ARG A 97 -18.04 -9.66 -4.11
CA ARG A 97 -17.96 -9.95 -2.67
C ARG A 97 -16.53 -10.02 -2.16
N GLY A 98 -15.60 -10.48 -2.99
CA GLY A 98 -14.17 -10.68 -2.71
C GLY A 98 -13.24 -9.56 -3.18
N THR A 99 -13.75 -8.33 -3.37
CA THR A 99 -13.01 -7.20 -3.98
C THR A 99 -11.73 -6.80 -3.25
N PHE A 100 -11.50 -7.25 -2.01
CA PHE A 100 -10.23 -7.06 -1.32
C PHE A 100 -9.06 -7.79 -2.02
N SER A 101 -9.34 -8.76 -2.88
CA SER A 101 -8.33 -9.45 -3.71
C SER A 101 -7.95 -8.68 -4.98
N ASN A 102 -8.65 -7.59 -5.33
CA ASN A 102 -8.38 -6.79 -6.53
C ASN A 102 -6.98 -6.14 -6.54
N TYR A 103 -6.31 -6.05 -5.39
CA TYR A 103 -4.94 -5.53 -5.30
C TYR A 103 -4.15 -6.31 -4.25
N ASN A 104 -2.85 -6.43 -4.46
CA ASN A 104 -1.97 -7.22 -3.59
C ASN A 104 -1.72 -6.50 -2.25
N VAL A 105 -1.66 -5.17 -2.26
CA VAL A 105 -1.43 -4.37 -1.06
C VAL A 105 -2.40 -3.19 -1.01
N TRP A 106 -3.02 -3.04 0.16
CA TRP A 106 -3.90 -1.93 0.50
C TRP A 106 -3.31 -1.16 1.67
N VAL A 107 -3.44 0.17 1.67
CA VAL A 107 -3.16 0.99 2.85
C VAL A 107 -4.34 1.91 3.11
N THR A 108 -4.81 1.90 4.35
CA THR A 108 -5.98 2.68 4.77
C THR A 108 -5.68 3.40 6.09
N PRO A 109 -6.31 4.55 6.33
CA PRO A 109 -6.27 5.17 7.65
C PRO A 109 -6.86 4.23 8.71
N TYR A 110 -6.28 4.25 9.91
CA TYR A 110 -6.79 3.47 11.02
C TYR A 110 -8.26 3.78 11.29
N ASN A 111 -9.07 2.74 11.42
CA ASN A 111 -10.44 2.88 11.89
C ASN A 111 -10.83 1.62 12.67
N ARG A 112 -11.22 1.80 13.94
CA ARG A 112 -11.54 0.69 14.86
C ARG A 112 -12.70 -0.18 14.39
N SER A 113 -13.61 0.34 13.56
CA SER A 113 -14.77 -0.38 13.03
C SER A 113 -14.46 -1.11 11.70
N LYS A 114 -13.42 -0.70 10.98
CA LYS A 114 -13.03 -1.29 9.68
C LYS A 114 -12.05 -2.45 9.88
N ARG A 115 -12.56 -3.61 10.27
CA ARG A 115 -11.74 -4.79 10.62
C ARG A 115 -11.73 -5.89 9.57
N TRP A 116 -12.85 -6.09 8.88
CA TRP A 116 -13.10 -7.26 8.05
C TRP A 116 -13.10 -6.87 6.57
N ALA A 117 -12.13 -7.36 5.78
CA ALA A 117 -11.95 -6.91 4.40
C ALA A 117 -13.13 -7.23 3.46
N GLY A 118 -13.88 -8.29 3.74
CA GLY A 118 -15.12 -8.65 3.05
C GLY A 118 -16.41 -8.07 3.67
N GLY A 119 -16.28 -7.24 4.71
CA GLY A 119 -17.40 -6.71 5.50
C GLY A 119 -17.71 -7.51 6.75
N LEU A 120 -18.51 -6.92 7.65
CA LEU A 120 -18.86 -7.53 8.94
C LEU A 120 -19.66 -8.84 8.78
N TYR A 121 -20.56 -8.89 7.79
CA TYR A 121 -21.38 -10.05 7.48
C TYR A 121 -21.06 -10.56 6.07
N ALA A 122 -20.30 -11.65 6.01
CA ALA A 122 -19.85 -12.22 4.74
C ALA A 122 -20.84 -13.23 4.13
N ASP A 123 -21.63 -13.91 4.96
CA ASP A 123 -22.65 -14.84 4.47
C ASP A 123 -23.74 -14.10 3.70
N ARG A 124 -24.07 -14.61 2.50
CA ARG A 124 -24.99 -13.98 1.53
C ARG A 124 -24.78 -12.47 1.33
N SER A 125 -23.53 -12.01 1.44
CA SER A 125 -23.19 -10.61 1.26
C SER A 125 -23.38 -10.15 -0.18
N HIS A 126 -23.76 -8.89 -0.37
CA HIS A 126 -23.89 -8.25 -1.69
C HIS A 126 -22.66 -7.41 -2.06
N GLY A 127 -21.57 -7.48 -1.29
CA GLY A 127 -20.33 -6.72 -1.54
C GLY A 127 -20.36 -5.23 -1.17
N GLY A 128 -21.39 -4.75 -0.46
CA GLY A 128 -21.57 -3.32 -0.13
C GLY A 128 -20.68 -2.77 1.00
N ASP A 129 -20.01 -3.63 1.77
CA ASP A 129 -19.19 -3.23 2.95
C ASP A 129 -17.76 -3.79 2.88
N THR A 130 -17.16 -3.84 1.69
CA THR A 130 -15.80 -4.38 1.53
C THR A 130 -14.71 -3.30 1.68
N LEU A 131 -13.46 -3.74 1.80
CA LEU A 131 -12.27 -2.86 1.80
C LEU A 131 -12.22 -1.93 0.58
N PHE A 132 -12.71 -2.40 -0.57
CA PHE A 132 -12.81 -1.59 -1.79
C PHE A 132 -13.80 -0.44 -1.61
N THR A 133 -15.00 -0.70 -1.06
CA THR A 133 -15.99 0.34 -0.77
C THR A 133 -15.46 1.37 0.23
N TRP A 134 -14.71 0.94 1.24
CA TRP A 134 -14.14 1.82 2.27
C TRP A 134 -13.08 2.79 1.77
N THR A 135 -12.40 2.42 0.68
CA THR A 135 -11.31 3.19 0.07
C THR A 135 -11.78 4.07 -1.09
N ASN A 136 -12.97 3.81 -1.65
CA ASN A 136 -13.65 4.66 -2.64
C ASN A 136 -14.50 5.79 -2.02
N ARG A 137 -14.61 5.85 -0.68
CA ARG A 137 -15.20 6.98 0.04
C ARG A 137 -14.16 8.02 0.40
#